data_AF-A0A2R7QWW4-F1
#
_entry.id   AF-A0A2R7QWW4-F1
#
_cell.length_a   1.000
_cell.length_b   1.000
_cell.length_c   1.000
_cell.angle_alpha   90.00
_cell.angle_beta   90.00
_cell.angle_gamma   90.00
#
_symmetry.space_group_name_H-M   'P 1'
#
loop_
_entity.id
_entity.type
_entity.pdbx_description
1 polymer ?
#
loop_
_entity_poly.entity_id
_entity_poly.type
_entity_poly.pdbx_seq_one_letter_code
_entity_poly.pdbx_strand_id
1 'polypeptide(L)'
;MSNQTKLTPTPGQTVGPFFGYALPYEKDRELLAPGSPGSIRLQGTVYDGSGATVPDAILEIWQPDSEGKVVDRTGSLVRDGYTFTGFGRSSVGNSGVFTFTTVNPGPTEEGSAPFIAVAIFARG
;
A
#
# COMPACT_ATOMS: atom_id res chain seq x y z
N MET A 1 6.18 26.19 -31.54
CA MET A 1 5.75 25.71 -30.20
C MET A 1 4.74 24.61 -30.42
N SER A 2 5.07 23.37 -30.05
CA SER A 2 4.18 22.21 -30.23
C SER A 2 2.98 22.34 -29.27
N ASN A 3 1.78 22.37 -29.82
CA ASN A 3 0.55 22.41 -29.04
C ASN A 3 0.29 20.99 -28.53
N GLN A 4 0.73 20.68 -27.30
CA GLN A 4 0.47 19.37 -26.69
C GLN A 4 -1.02 19.26 -26.37
N THR A 5 -1.74 18.38 -27.08
CA THR A 5 -3.13 18.07 -26.76
C THR A 5 -3.19 17.46 -25.36
N LYS A 6 -3.73 18.22 -24.40
CA LYS A 6 -3.98 17.75 -23.04
C LYS A 6 -5.12 16.73 -23.08
N LEU A 7 -4.79 15.46 -22.92
CA LEU A 7 -5.79 14.38 -22.87
C LEU A 7 -6.50 14.36 -21.51
N THR A 8 -7.77 13.95 -21.49
CA THR A 8 -8.52 13.70 -20.26
C THR A 8 -8.11 12.35 -19.66
N PRO A 9 -7.82 12.26 -18.35
CA PRO A 9 -7.56 10.98 -17.70
C PRO A 9 -8.72 10.00 -17.87
N THR A 10 -8.40 8.72 -18.04
CA THR A 10 -9.41 7.65 -18.07
C THR A 10 -10.24 7.69 -16.78
N PRO A 11 -11.58 7.70 -16.86
CA PRO A 11 -12.43 7.70 -15.67
C PRO A 11 -12.16 6.49 -14.77
N GLY A 12 -12.11 6.72 -13.46
CA GLY A 12 -12.00 5.65 -12.47
C GLY A 12 -13.28 4.80 -12.40
N GLN A 13 -13.14 3.54 -12.05
CA GLN A 13 -14.22 2.60 -11.73
C GLN A 13 -13.85 1.81 -10.48
N THR A 14 -14.86 1.24 -9.80
CA THR A 14 -14.62 0.34 -8.66
C THR A 14 -13.76 -0.85 -9.09
N VAL A 15 -12.94 -1.35 -8.17
CA VAL A 15 -12.22 -2.61 -8.35
C VAL A 15 -13.17 -3.82 -8.35
N GLY A 16 -14.38 -3.66 -7.81
CA GLY A 16 -15.37 -4.73 -7.65
C GLY A 16 -14.93 -5.79 -6.62
N PRO A 17 -15.79 -6.78 -6.33
CA PRO A 17 -15.52 -7.76 -5.28
C PRO A 17 -14.55 -8.87 -5.68
N PHE A 18 -14.13 -8.94 -6.95
CA PHE A 18 -13.42 -10.11 -7.50
C PHE A 18 -11.94 -9.89 -7.79
N PHE A 19 -11.28 -8.85 -7.26
CA PHE A 19 -9.84 -8.64 -7.50
C PHE A 19 -8.93 -9.74 -6.93
N GLY A 20 -9.44 -10.60 -6.03
CA GLY A 20 -8.66 -11.56 -5.26
C GLY A 20 -7.88 -12.58 -6.11
N TYR A 21 -8.27 -12.82 -7.37
CA TYR A 21 -7.54 -13.69 -8.28
C TYR A 21 -6.45 -12.99 -9.11
N ALA A 22 -6.45 -11.65 -9.16
CA ALA A 22 -5.63 -10.88 -10.09
C ALA A 22 -4.61 -9.97 -9.41
N LEU A 23 -4.96 -9.36 -8.27
CA LEU A 23 -4.14 -8.33 -7.64
C LEU A 23 -3.19 -8.81 -6.54
N PRO A 24 -3.53 -9.84 -5.72
CA PRO A 24 -2.59 -10.39 -4.75
C PRO A 24 -1.40 -11.10 -5.43
N TYR A 25 -0.25 -11.03 -4.79
CA TYR A 25 0.97 -11.71 -5.24
C TYR A 25 1.82 -12.11 -4.03
N GLU A 26 2.83 -12.96 -4.26
CA GLU A 26 3.67 -13.46 -3.17
C GLU A 26 4.36 -12.30 -2.42
N LYS A 27 4.24 -12.28 -1.08
CA LYS A 27 4.83 -11.25 -0.19
C LYS A 27 4.36 -9.82 -0.47
N ASP A 28 3.17 -9.64 -1.05
CA ASP A 28 2.57 -8.34 -1.36
C ASP A 28 2.63 -7.32 -0.21
N ARG A 29 2.33 -7.80 1.00
CA ARG A 29 2.26 -7.02 2.23
C ARG A 29 3.58 -6.89 2.99
N GLU A 30 4.64 -7.54 2.53
CA GLU A 30 5.94 -7.60 3.23
C GLU A 30 6.92 -6.61 2.57
N LEU A 31 6.77 -5.31 2.89
CA LEU A 31 7.69 -4.27 2.43
C LEU A 31 9.13 -4.55 2.89
N LEU A 32 9.24 -5.16 4.07
CA LEU A 32 10.46 -5.71 4.65
C LEU A 32 10.15 -7.11 5.16
N ALA A 33 11.15 -8.00 5.17
CA ALA A 33 10.97 -9.35 5.73
C ALA A 33 10.55 -9.30 7.21
N PRO A 34 9.56 -10.11 7.63
CA PRO A 34 9.20 -10.25 9.03
C PRO A 34 10.40 -10.65 9.89
N GLY A 35 10.62 -9.93 11.00
CA GLY A 35 11.71 -10.19 11.92
C GLY A 35 13.04 -9.54 11.53
N SER A 36 13.13 -8.85 10.39
CA SER A 36 14.26 -7.98 10.09
C SER A 36 14.39 -6.87 11.15
N PRO A 37 15.61 -6.46 11.52
CA PRO A 37 15.82 -5.32 12.42
C PRO A 37 15.09 -4.07 11.93
N GLY A 38 14.37 -3.39 12.84
CA GLY A 38 13.59 -2.20 12.51
C GLY A 38 12.24 -2.47 11.83
N SER A 39 11.88 -3.73 11.58
CA SER A 39 10.56 -4.08 11.05
C SER A 39 9.45 -3.83 12.08
N ILE A 40 8.33 -3.31 11.61
CA ILE A 40 7.09 -3.10 12.35
C ILE A 40 5.93 -3.77 11.61
N ARG A 41 4.84 -4.04 12.35
CA ARG A 41 3.57 -4.46 11.78
C ARG A 41 2.59 -3.29 11.78
N LEU A 42 2.20 -2.85 10.59
CA LEU A 42 1.05 -1.97 10.40
C LEU A 42 -0.19 -2.86 10.20
N GLN A 43 -1.23 -2.66 11.01
CA GLN A 43 -2.47 -3.43 10.92
C GLN A 43 -3.67 -2.57 11.27
N GLY A 44 -4.84 -2.98 10.79
CA GLY A 44 -6.10 -2.31 11.08
C GLY A 44 -7.28 -3.08 10.50
N THR A 45 -8.47 -2.48 10.62
CA THR A 45 -9.72 -3.04 10.10
C THR A 45 -10.43 -2.00 9.24
N VAL A 46 -10.92 -2.40 8.08
CA VAL A 46 -11.71 -1.55 7.18
C VAL A 46 -13.18 -1.67 7.55
N TYR A 47 -13.84 -0.53 7.74
CA TYR A 47 -15.27 -0.43 8.04
C TYR A 47 -15.99 0.43 7.01
N ASP A 48 -17.26 0.14 6.77
CA ASP A 48 -18.16 1.01 6.01
C ASP A 48 -18.77 2.12 6.90
N GLY A 49 -19.58 3.01 6.31
CA GLY A 49 -20.22 4.11 7.02
C GLY A 49 -21.26 3.68 8.08
N SER A 50 -21.66 2.40 8.09
CA SER A 50 -22.54 1.80 9.10
C SER A 50 -21.77 1.10 10.23
N GLY A 51 -20.44 1.03 10.13
CA GLY A 51 -19.58 0.34 11.07
C GLY A 51 -19.46 -1.16 10.84
N ALA A 52 -19.94 -1.68 9.70
CA ALA A 52 -19.73 -3.08 9.33
C ALA A 52 -18.33 -3.27 8.71
N THR A 53 -17.69 -4.40 8.98
CA THR A 53 -16.37 -4.72 8.39
C THR A 53 -16.48 -4.97 6.90
N VAL A 54 -15.53 -4.47 6.11
CA VAL A 54 -15.46 -4.68 4.66
C VAL A 54 -14.51 -5.85 4.35
N PRO A 55 -15.01 -7.03 3.97
CA PRO A 55 -14.19 -8.23 3.78
C PRO A 55 -13.50 -8.29 2.40
N ASP A 56 -13.86 -7.39 1.50
CA ASP A 56 -13.46 -7.36 0.09
C ASP A 56 -12.82 -6.02 -0.27
N ALA A 57 -11.98 -5.52 0.61
CA ALA A 57 -11.11 -4.39 0.34
C ALA A 57 -9.69 -4.85 -0.04
N ILE A 58 -8.95 -3.96 -0.67
CA ILE A 58 -7.52 -4.07 -0.88
C ILE A 58 -6.88 -2.72 -0.59
N LEU A 59 -5.80 -2.76 0.20
CA LEU A 59 -5.05 -1.58 0.56
C LEU A 59 -3.72 -1.60 -0.19
N GLU A 60 -3.32 -0.43 -0.65
CA GLU A 60 -1.97 -0.17 -1.13
C GLU A 60 -1.35 0.91 -0.27
N ILE A 61 -0.08 0.69 0.10
CA ILE A 61 0.69 1.69 0.82
C ILE A 61 1.92 2.09 0.04
N TRP A 62 2.30 3.35 0.19
CA TRP A 62 3.57 3.88 -0.28
C TRP A 62 4.18 4.80 0.78
N GLN A 63 5.48 4.65 1.04
CA GLN A 63 6.18 5.39 2.09
C GLN A 63 7.68 5.57 1.79
N PRO A 64 8.33 6.57 2.40
CA PRO A 64 9.79 6.63 2.46
C PRO A 64 10.37 5.54 3.38
N ASP A 65 11.69 5.36 3.37
CA ASP A 65 12.38 4.55 4.36
C ASP A 65 12.45 5.21 5.75
N SER A 66 13.12 4.56 6.70
CA SER A 66 13.26 5.04 8.09
C SER A 66 14.05 6.35 8.22
N GLU A 67 14.78 6.76 7.19
CA GLU A 67 15.52 8.02 7.15
C GLU A 67 14.72 9.12 6.42
N GLY A 68 13.51 8.82 5.96
CA GLY A 68 12.64 9.76 5.25
C GLY A 68 12.95 9.87 3.75
N LYS A 69 13.80 8.98 3.22
CA LYS A 69 14.12 8.97 1.79
C LYS A 69 13.04 8.25 1.01
N VAL A 70 12.46 8.95 0.03
CA VAL A 70 11.53 8.35 -0.92
C VAL A 70 12.24 7.28 -1.74
N VAL A 71 11.71 6.06 -1.68
CA VAL A 71 12.34 4.89 -2.30
C VAL A 71 12.06 4.84 -3.79
N ASP A 72 13.12 4.94 -4.58
CA ASP A 72 13.10 4.70 -6.03
C ASP A 72 13.87 3.40 -6.34
N ARG A 73 13.21 2.27 -6.06
CA ARG A 73 13.74 0.92 -6.28
C ARG A 73 12.65 0.02 -6.85
N THR A 74 13.00 -0.76 -7.85
CA THR A 74 12.12 -1.80 -8.42
C THR A 74 12.06 -3.03 -7.52
N GLY A 75 11.08 -3.91 -7.76
CA GLY A 75 10.97 -5.21 -7.06
C GLY A 75 9.74 -5.35 -6.18
N SER A 76 8.88 -4.33 -6.08
CA SER A 76 7.70 -4.38 -5.20
C SER A 76 6.69 -5.48 -5.56
N LEU A 77 6.69 -5.96 -6.81
CA LEU A 77 5.81 -7.03 -7.30
C LEU A 77 6.49 -8.42 -7.34
N VAL A 78 7.82 -8.46 -7.23
CA VAL A 78 8.63 -9.70 -7.22
C VAL A 78 9.74 -9.49 -6.19
N ARG A 79 9.43 -9.82 -4.93
CA ARG A 79 10.31 -9.50 -3.80
C ARG A 79 11.38 -10.57 -3.59
N ASP A 80 12.62 -10.11 -3.43
CA ASP A 80 13.77 -10.95 -3.03
C ASP A 80 13.73 -11.33 -1.54
N GLY A 81 12.95 -10.62 -0.73
CA GLY A 81 12.83 -10.82 0.72
C GLY A 81 13.76 -9.94 1.56
N TYR A 82 14.50 -9.01 0.96
CA TYR A 82 15.47 -8.17 1.69
C TYR A 82 15.41 -6.70 1.27
N THR A 83 15.10 -6.43 0.00
CA THR A 83 15.07 -5.07 -0.54
C THR A 83 13.78 -4.35 -0.13
N PHE A 84 13.93 -3.24 0.61
CA PHE A 84 12.83 -2.33 0.90
C PHE A 84 12.54 -1.46 -0.33
N THR A 85 11.30 -1.51 -0.82
CA THR A 85 10.87 -0.79 -2.03
C THR A 85 9.82 0.30 -1.78
N GLY A 86 9.44 0.52 -0.52
CA GLY A 86 8.49 1.56 -0.11
C GLY A 86 7.03 1.32 -0.47
N PHE A 87 6.72 0.44 -1.42
CA PHE A 87 5.35 0.07 -1.83
C PHE A 87 4.96 -1.32 -1.33
N GLY A 88 3.70 -1.51 -0.95
CA GLY A 88 3.11 -2.84 -0.85
C GLY A 88 1.59 -2.85 -0.94
N ARG A 89 1.04 -4.05 -1.04
CA ARG A 89 -0.40 -4.29 -1.21
C ARG A 89 -0.86 -5.35 -0.22
N SER A 90 -2.05 -5.20 0.34
CA SER A 90 -2.62 -6.16 1.29
C SER A 90 -4.10 -6.34 0.99
N SER A 91 -4.47 -7.54 0.57
CA SER A 91 -5.87 -7.94 0.53
C SER A 91 -6.41 -8.10 1.94
N VAL A 92 -7.62 -7.60 2.14
CA VAL A 92 -8.28 -7.68 3.43
C VAL A 92 -8.87 -9.08 3.63
N GLY A 93 -8.71 -9.65 4.81
CA GLY A 93 -9.32 -10.94 5.15
C GLY A 93 -10.82 -10.84 5.41
N ASN A 94 -11.50 -11.98 5.59
CA ASN A 94 -12.95 -12.05 5.83
C ASN A 94 -13.44 -11.25 7.07
N SER A 95 -12.54 -10.92 8.00
CA SER A 95 -12.82 -10.10 9.19
C SER A 95 -12.62 -8.59 8.96
N GLY A 96 -12.32 -8.16 7.73
CA GLY A 96 -11.99 -6.77 7.43
C GLY A 96 -10.57 -6.36 7.84
N VAL A 97 -9.74 -7.30 8.30
CA VAL A 97 -8.39 -7.02 8.81
C VAL A 97 -7.36 -7.01 7.68
N PHE A 98 -6.50 -6.00 7.67
CA PHE A 98 -5.30 -5.93 6.83
C PHE A 98 -4.03 -5.92 7.70
N THR A 99 -2.93 -6.39 7.13
CA THR A 99 -1.61 -6.31 7.74
C THR A 99 -0.54 -5.98 6.72
N PHE A 100 0.50 -5.28 7.14
CA PHE A 100 1.75 -5.07 6.42
C PHE A 100 2.93 -5.27 7.37
N THR A 101 4.05 -5.76 6.84
CA THR A 101 5.35 -5.70 7.51
C THR A 101 6.18 -4.62 6.80
N THR A 102 6.60 -3.59 7.53
CA THR A 102 7.30 -2.42 6.97
C THR A 102 8.25 -1.81 8.02
N VAL A 103 8.75 -0.59 7.81
CA VAL A 103 9.50 0.21 8.79
C VAL A 103 8.66 1.38 9.27
N ASN A 104 9.01 2.00 10.41
CA ASN A 104 8.51 3.35 10.71
C ASN A 104 9.19 4.32 9.73
N PRO A 105 8.43 5.09 8.91
CA PRO A 105 9.03 6.03 7.99
C PRO A 105 9.68 7.20 8.75
N GLY A 106 10.76 7.73 8.18
CA GLY A 106 11.29 9.03 8.58
C GLY A 106 10.48 10.18 7.96
N PRO A 107 10.61 11.41 8.48
CA PRO A 107 10.00 12.59 7.86
C PRO A 107 10.69 12.92 6.53
N THR A 108 9.92 13.20 5.49
CA THR A 108 10.47 13.51 4.15
C THR A 108 11.07 14.92 4.05
N GLU A 109 10.70 15.79 4.98
CA GLU A 109 11.14 17.18 5.07
C GLU A 109 11.38 17.53 6.53
N GLU A 110 12.33 18.45 6.80
CA GLU A 110 12.60 18.92 8.15
C GLU A 110 11.36 19.56 8.77
N GLY A 111 10.99 19.14 9.98
CA GLY A 111 9.82 19.64 10.71
C GLY A 111 8.47 19.03 10.30
N SER A 112 8.42 18.20 9.24
CA SER A 112 7.21 17.47 8.85
C SER A 112 7.02 16.19 9.67
N ALA A 113 5.77 15.76 9.83
CA ALA A 113 5.46 14.48 10.46
C ALA A 113 5.73 13.32 9.48
N PRO A 114 6.32 12.19 9.93
CA PRO A 114 6.42 10.99 9.12
C PRO A 114 5.02 10.40 8.85
N PHE A 115 4.81 9.90 7.63
CA PHE A 115 3.52 9.33 7.24
C PHE A 115 3.67 8.16 6.27
N ILE A 116 2.60 7.36 6.17
CA ILE A 116 2.42 6.32 5.15
C ILE A 116 1.23 6.76 4.31
N ALA A 117 1.42 6.88 2.99
CA ALA A 117 0.31 7.11 2.08
C ALA A 117 -0.46 5.80 1.90
N VAL A 118 -1.80 5.87 1.96
CA VAL A 118 -2.67 4.70 1.85
C VAL A 118 -3.74 4.95 0.79
N ALA A 119 -3.88 4.02 -0.15
CA ALA A 119 -5.01 3.93 -1.05
C ALA A 119 -5.86 2.71 -0.65
N ILE A 120 -7.19 2.87 -0.67
CA ILE A 120 -8.15 1.82 -0.33
C ILE A 120 -9.07 1.62 -1.52
N PHE A 121 -9.19 0.39 -1.98
CA PHE A 121 -10.13 -0.01 -3.02
C PHE A 121 -11.08 -1.08 -2.45
N ALA A 122 -12.36 -0.98 -2.76
CA ALA A 122 -13.37 -1.94 -2.34
C ALA A 122 -14.52 -1.96 -3.35
N ARG A 123 -15.51 -2.84 -3.13
CA ARG A 123 -16.83 -2.65 -3.75
C ARG A 123 -17.39 -1.27 -3.36
N GLY A 124 -17.99 -0.59 -4.33
CA GLY A 124 -18.55 0.76 -4.16
C GLY A 124 -19.65 0.85 -3.12
#